data_AF-A0A839XRD8-F1
#
_entry.id   AF-A0A839XRD8-F1
#
_cell.length_a   1.000
_cell.length_b   1.000
_cell.length_c   1.000
_cell.angle_alpha   90.00
_cell.angle_beta   90.00
_cell.angle_gamma   90.00
#
_symmetry.space_group_name_H-M   'P 1'
#
loop_
_entity.id
_entity.type
_entity.pdbx_description
1 polymer ?
#
loop_
_entity_poly.entity_id
_entity_poly.type
_entity_poly.pdbx_seq_one_letter_code
_entity_poly.pdbx_strand_id
1 'polypeptide(L)'
;MGTRTPVGIAQAAITLSQLSQGRFLLGLGSSGPQVIEGLHGVPFARPLARMRETVEVIHRVLAGEKISFEGRHVAIPLPGGEGKPMRLSTRAEHEIPIYLATLSPAMLTLTGEIADGWLGTSFVPEGAADAYFAHLDAGLAEAGRSRAELDICQGAEVAFADDEDDLREMLGERKKKLAFSLGGMGSAKTNFYYNAYGRQGWADTAAEIRQLWQSGDRDGAAELVTDEMVLGTTLIGTRDMVRDRLRVWRDTGVDTVRFYPAGDSLEDRLDTLANAIELARGLD
;
A
#
# COMPACT_ATOMS: atom_id res chain seq x y z
N MET A 1 -9.85 7.08 -0.66
CA MET A 1 -10.27 8.24 0.14
C MET A 1 -11.12 9.18 -0.70
N GLY A 2 -12.17 9.78 -0.14
CA GLY A 2 -12.98 10.79 -0.83
C GLY A 2 -14.21 10.30 -1.60
N THR A 3 -14.45 8.99 -1.65
CA THR A 3 -15.60 8.37 -2.35
C THR A 3 -16.70 7.91 -1.38
N ARG A 4 -16.42 7.89 -0.09
CA ARG A 4 -17.34 7.59 1.01
C ARG A 4 -17.08 8.56 2.16
N THR A 5 -18.09 8.87 2.96
CA THR A 5 -17.92 9.73 4.15
C THR A 5 -17.11 8.98 5.22
N PRO A 6 -16.34 9.70 6.08
CA PRO A 6 -15.59 9.06 7.17
C PRO A 6 -16.46 8.19 8.09
N VAL A 7 -17.65 8.69 8.46
CA VAL A 7 -18.61 7.94 9.29
C VAL A 7 -19.10 6.68 8.59
N GLY A 8 -19.37 6.74 7.28
CA GLY A 8 -19.77 5.57 6.50
C GLY A 8 -18.67 4.50 6.41
N ILE A 9 -17.40 4.92 6.33
CA ILE A 9 -16.25 4.02 6.39
C ILE A 9 -16.18 3.34 7.77
N ALA A 10 -16.25 4.12 8.85
CA ALA A 10 -16.20 3.60 10.21
C ALA A 10 -17.37 2.63 10.50
N GLN A 11 -18.58 2.94 10.06
CA GLN A 11 -19.73 2.05 10.22
C GLN A 11 -19.55 0.70 9.50
N ALA A 12 -19.00 0.72 8.28
CA ALA A 12 -18.67 -0.50 7.57
C ALA A 12 -17.57 -1.30 8.29
N ALA A 13 -16.54 -0.62 8.81
CA ALA A 13 -15.47 -1.24 9.57
C ALA A 13 -15.97 -1.92 10.86
N ILE A 14 -16.83 -1.24 11.63
CA ILE A 14 -17.48 -1.82 12.83
C ILE A 14 -18.26 -3.09 12.46
N THR A 15 -19.04 -3.03 11.39
CA THR A 15 -19.86 -4.15 10.93
C THR A 15 -18.99 -5.35 10.57
N LEU A 16 -17.94 -5.14 9.76
CA LEU A 16 -17.02 -6.22 9.35
C LEU A 16 -16.20 -6.76 10.51
N SER A 17 -15.77 -5.91 11.44
CA SER A 17 -15.06 -6.32 12.65
C SER A 17 -15.94 -7.21 13.53
N GLN A 18 -17.20 -6.83 13.79
CA GLN A 18 -18.12 -7.66 14.57
C GLN A 18 -18.44 -8.99 13.87
N LEU A 19 -18.76 -8.98 12.57
CA LEU A 19 -19.04 -10.21 11.81
C LEU A 19 -17.84 -11.17 11.78
N SER A 20 -16.63 -10.63 11.78
CA SER A 20 -15.40 -11.41 11.76
C SER A 20 -14.85 -11.74 13.14
N GLN A 21 -15.52 -11.30 14.22
CA GLN A 21 -15.07 -11.44 15.61
C GLN A 21 -13.69 -10.80 15.86
N GLY A 22 -13.51 -9.56 15.38
CA GLY A 22 -12.30 -8.77 15.61
C GLY A 22 -11.14 -9.06 14.64
N ARG A 23 -11.39 -9.79 13.55
CA ARG A 23 -10.33 -10.13 12.57
C ARG A 23 -10.18 -9.11 11.44
N PHE A 24 -11.00 -8.06 11.41
CA PHE A 24 -10.99 -7.06 10.34
C PHE A 24 -9.95 -5.97 10.58
N LEU A 25 -9.18 -5.65 9.55
CA LEU A 25 -8.23 -4.52 9.49
C LEU A 25 -8.72 -3.50 8.46
N LEU A 26 -8.68 -2.21 8.79
CA LEU A 26 -9.14 -1.15 7.90
C LEU A 26 -7.98 -0.57 7.06
N GLY A 27 -7.88 -0.99 5.80
CA GLY A 27 -6.94 -0.41 4.83
C GLY A 27 -7.48 0.85 4.14
N LEU A 28 -6.74 1.95 4.16
CA LEU A 28 -7.08 3.22 3.50
C LEU A 28 -5.97 3.67 2.55
N GLY A 29 -6.36 4.23 1.41
CA GLY A 29 -5.43 4.81 0.44
C GLY A 29 -6.05 5.99 -0.31
N SER A 30 -5.23 6.95 -0.72
CA SER A 30 -5.70 8.11 -1.48
C SER A 30 -6.10 7.77 -2.92
N SER A 31 -5.57 6.67 -3.46
CA SER A 31 -5.57 6.38 -4.90
C SER A 31 -4.87 7.49 -5.70
N GLY A 32 -5.00 7.48 -7.03
CA GLY A 32 -4.46 8.48 -7.95
C GLY A 32 -5.55 9.26 -8.70
N PRO A 33 -5.18 10.38 -9.35
CA PRO A 33 -6.13 11.28 -10.00
C PRO A 33 -6.97 10.59 -11.09
N GLN A 34 -6.38 9.71 -11.89
CA GLN A 34 -7.12 8.98 -12.94
C GLN A 34 -8.31 8.19 -12.38
N VAL A 35 -8.14 7.50 -11.25
CA VAL A 35 -9.22 6.73 -10.63
C VAL A 35 -10.20 7.66 -9.91
N ILE A 36 -9.70 8.59 -9.11
CA ILE A 36 -10.55 9.44 -8.27
C ILE A 36 -11.40 10.41 -9.12
N GLU A 37 -10.81 11.01 -10.14
CA GLU A 37 -11.50 11.97 -11.00
C GLU A 37 -12.23 11.25 -12.15
N GLY A 38 -11.57 10.28 -12.78
CA GLY A 38 -12.11 9.59 -13.97
C GLY A 38 -13.20 8.57 -13.67
N LEU A 39 -13.04 7.76 -12.60
CA LEU A 39 -14.02 6.72 -12.26
C LEU A 39 -15.08 7.22 -11.27
N HIS A 40 -14.69 8.05 -10.31
CA HIS A 40 -15.60 8.48 -9.23
C HIS A 40 -16.14 9.91 -9.39
N GLY A 41 -15.60 10.71 -10.32
CA GLY A 41 -16.03 12.10 -10.51
C GLY A 41 -15.73 13.01 -9.30
N VAL A 42 -14.81 12.62 -8.42
CA VAL A 42 -14.44 13.39 -7.23
C VAL A 42 -13.11 14.10 -7.48
N PRO A 43 -12.94 15.38 -7.10
CA PRO A 43 -11.65 16.06 -7.25
C PRO A 43 -10.54 15.38 -6.42
N PHE A 44 -9.38 15.17 -7.04
CA PHE A 44 -8.17 14.68 -6.37
C PHE A 44 -7.38 15.86 -5.75
N ALA A 45 -7.99 16.52 -4.76
CA ALA A 45 -7.41 17.69 -4.11
C ALA A 45 -6.97 17.37 -2.67
N ARG A 46 -5.76 17.85 -2.30
CA ARG A 46 -5.20 17.82 -0.94
C ARG A 46 -5.33 16.45 -0.25
N PRO A 47 -4.82 15.36 -0.85
CA PRO A 47 -5.01 14.00 -0.34
C PRO A 47 -4.46 13.81 1.07
N LEU A 48 -3.37 14.51 1.44
CA LEU A 48 -2.77 14.48 2.78
C LEU A 48 -3.75 14.96 3.86
N ALA A 49 -4.28 16.18 3.70
CA ALA A 49 -5.23 16.77 4.66
C ALA A 49 -6.51 15.93 4.74
N ARG A 50 -7.03 15.48 3.59
CA ARG A 50 -8.23 14.63 3.55
C ARG A 50 -8.01 13.29 4.27
N MET A 51 -6.82 12.69 4.15
CA MET A 51 -6.47 11.46 4.88
C MET A 51 -6.51 11.69 6.39
N ARG A 52 -5.75 12.69 6.88
CA ARG A 52 -5.69 13.06 8.30
C ARG A 52 -7.08 13.27 8.90
N GLU A 53 -7.86 14.16 8.31
CA GLU A 53 -9.20 14.51 8.82
C GLU A 53 -10.14 13.30 8.84
N THR A 54 -10.04 12.41 7.85
CA THR A 54 -10.89 11.21 7.80
C THR A 54 -10.50 10.19 8.86
N VAL A 55 -9.19 9.92 9.03
CA VAL A 55 -8.70 8.98 10.04
C VAL A 55 -9.06 9.49 11.44
N GLU A 56 -8.90 10.79 11.71
CA GLU A 56 -9.31 11.39 12.99
C GLU A 56 -10.82 11.20 13.26
N VAL A 57 -11.68 11.46 12.27
CA VAL A 57 -13.12 11.22 12.43
C VAL A 57 -13.41 9.73 12.62
N ILE A 58 -12.72 8.84 11.91
CA ILE A 58 -12.88 7.39 12.09
C ILE A 58 -12.53 7.01 13.54
N HIS A 59 -11.39 7.43 14.08
CA HIS A 59 -11.03 7.14 15.48
C HIS A 59 -12.09 7.63 16.47
N ARG A 60 -12.62 8.85 16.32
CA ARG A 60 -13.70 9.37 17.17
C ARG A 60 -14.97 8.52 17.08
N VAL A 61 -15.32 8.04 15.88
CA VAL A 61 -16.47 7.12 15.69
C VAL A 61 -16.21 5.79 16.38
N LEU A 62 -15.02 5.21 16.23
CA LEU A 62 -14.64 3.95 16.85
C LEU A 62 -14.62 4.06 18.39
N ALA A 63 -14.23 5.21 18.93
CA ALA A 63 -14.30 5.52 20.36
C ALA A 63 -15.74 5.72 20.89
N GLY A 64 -16.76 5.68 20.03
CA GLY A 64 -18.17 5.82 20.41
C GLY A 64 -18.57 7.25 20.79
N GLU A 65 -17.81 8.25 20.35
CA GLU A 65 -18.05 9.66 20.65
C GLU A 65 -19.28 10.21 19.94
N LYS A 66 -19.81 11.34 20.44
CA LYS A 66 -20.68 12.19 19.62
C LYS A 66 -19.78 13.00 18.69
N ILE A 67 -19.96 12.84 17.39
CA ILE A 67 -19.04 13.39 16.39
C ILE A 67 -19.32 14.87 16.19
N SER A 68 -18.30 15.67 16.52
CA SER A 68 -18.18 17.07 16.17
C SER A 68 -16.76 17.28 15.63
N PHE A 69 -16.63 17.73 14.40
CA PHE A 69 -15.36 17.88 13.70
C PHE A 69 -15.44 19.04 12.71
N GLU A 70 -14.46 19.94 12.77
CA GLU A 70 -14.36 21.11 11.89
C GLU A 70 -12.99 21.11 11.21
N GLY A 71 -12.91 20.44 10.08
CA GLY A 71 -11.74 20.40 9.20
C GLY A 71 -11.95 21.15 7.90
N ARG A 72 -10.92 21.19 7.07
CA ARG A 72 -10.96 21.86 5.76
C ARG A 72 -11.70 21.02 4.70
N HIS A 73 -11.84 19.71 4.92
CA HIS A 73 -12.45 18.76 4.01
C HIS A 73 -13.66 18.04 4.62
N VAL A 74 -13.67 17.86 5.94
CA VAL A 74 -14.76 17.24 6.67
C VAL A 74 -15.30 18.24 7.69
N ALA A 75 -16.61 18.49 7.64
CA ALA A 75 -17.30 19.29 8.65
C ALA A 75 -18.55 18.53 9.10
N ILE A 76 -18.60 18.19 10.38
CA ILE A 76 -19.68 17.42 11.01
C ILE A 76 -20.00 18.08 12.36
N PRO A 77 -21.25 18.51 12.62
CA PRO A 77 -22.37 18.58 11.68
C PRO A 77 -22.11 19.53 10.50
N LEU A 78 -22.92 19.42 9.45
CA LEU A 78 -22.84 20.30 8.29
C LEU A 78 -23.06 21.77 8.72
N PRO A 79 -22.10 22.68 8.46
CA PRO A 79 -22.27 24.10 8.79
C PRO A 79 -23.49 24.71 8.09
N GLY A 80 -24.30 25.45 8.85
CA GLY A 80 -25.56 26.02 8.36
C GLY A 80 -26.70 25.01 8.17
N GLY A 81 -26.49 23.74 8.51
CA GLY A 81 -27.55 22.73 8.53
C GLY A 81 -28.29 22.64 9.86
N GLU A 82 -29.34 21.82 9.90
CA GLU A 82 -30.16 21.55 11.11
C GLU A 82 -29.57 20.43 12.00
N GLY A 83 -28.42 19.88 11.61
CA GLY A 83 -27.78 18.76 12.29
C GLY A 83 -27.16 19.16 13.63
N LYS A 84 -27.14 18.22 14.57
CA LYS A 84 -26.40 18.31 15.84
C LYS A 84 -25.42 17.14 15.97
N PRO A 85 -24.39 17.22 16.82
CA PRO A 85 -23.48 16.10 17.04
C PRO A 85 -24.22 14.82 17.42
N MET A 86 -23.97 13.74 16.68
CA MET A 86 -24.57 12.41 16.89
C MET A 86 -23.48 11.37 17.08
N ARG A 87 -23.84 10.24 17.69
CA ARG A 87 -23.00 9.02 17.75
C ARG A 87 -23.70 7.89 17.02
N LEU A 88 -22.92 6.92 16.53
CA LEU A 88 -23.52 5.68 16.04
C LEU A 88 -24.22 4.93 17.18
N SER A 89 -25.35 4.29 16.87
CA SER A 89 -26.03 3.39 17.80
C SER A 89 -25.23 2.12 18.03
N THR A 90 -24.59 1.61 16.98
CA THR A 90 -23.67 0.48 17.01
C THR A 90 -22.29 0.93 17.46
N ARG A 91 -21.72 0.24 18.46
CA ARG A 91 -20.37 0.52 18.99
C ARG A 91 -19.36 -0.46 18.41
N ALA A 92 -18.11 -0.04 18.28
CA ALA A 92 -17.02 -0.99 18.08
C ALA A 92 -16.92 -1.89 19.33
N GLU A 93 -16.94 -3.21 19.13
CA GLU A 93 -16.76 -4.22 20.20
C GLU A 93 -15.35 -4.78 20.25
N HIS A 94 -14.59 -4.57 19.16
CA HIS A 94 -13.20 -4.95 19.01
C HIS A 94 -12.41 -3.73 18.56
N GLU A 95 -11.12 -3.73 18.87
CA GLU A 95 -10.17 -2.82 18.24
C GLU A 95 -10.16 -3.04 16.71
N ILE A 96 -10.01 -1.94 15.96
CA ILE A 96 -9.96 -1.99 14.49
C ILE A 96 -8.72 -1.23 14.04
N PRO A 97 -7.60 -1.95 13.80
CA PRO A 97 -6.38 -1.33 13.30
C PRO A 97 -6.59 -0.63 11.95
N ILE A 98 -6.00 0.55 11.79
CA ILE A 98 -6.05 1.36 10.58
C ILE A 98 -4.69 1.32 9.89
N TYR A 99 -4.70 0.80 8.67
CA TYR A 99 -3.54 0.67 7.82
C TYR A 99 -3.59 1.68 6.67
N LEU A 100 -2.48 2.36 6.39
CA LEU A 100 -2.40 3.32 5.28
C LEU A 100 -1.52 2.80 4.15
N ALA A 101 -2.04 2.83 2.92
CA ALA A 101 -1.31 2.57 1.68
C ALA A 101 -0.82 3.89 1.09
N THR A 102 0.46 4.22 1.33
CA THR A 102 1.05 5.53 1.00
C THR A 102 2.41 5.43 0.35
N LEU A 103 2.72 6.35 -0.56
CA LEU A 103 3.96 6.36 -1.34
C LEU A 103 4.72 7.70 -1.34
N SER A 104 4.10 8.83 -1.02
CA SER A 104 4.81 10.12 -1.01
C SER A 104 5.43 10.40 0.37
N PRO A 105 6.58 11.10 0.45
CA PRO A 105 7.23 11.43 1.72
C PRO A 105 6.28 11.97 2.79
N ALA A 106 5.50 13.00 2.47
CA ALA A 106 4.56 13.59 3.42
C ALA A 106 3.44 12.63 3.87
N MET A 107 3.01 11.70 3.00
CA MET A 107 2.01 10.69 3.38
C MET A 107 2.62 9.55 4.20
N LEU A 108 3.90 9.23 3.99
CA LEU A 108 4.63 8.27 4.81
C LEU A 108 4.85 8.83 6.22
N THR A 109 5.23 10.10 6.35
CA THR A 109 5.27 10.79 7.66
C THR A 109 3.91 10.79 8.34
N LEU A 110 2.83 11.13 7.61
CA LEU A 110 1.48 11.01 8.17
C LEU A 110 1.17 9.58 8.65
N THR A 111 1.61 8.57 7.89
CA THR A 111 1.38 7.15 8.23
C THR A 111 2.06 6.77 9.54
N GLY A 112 3.32 7.13 9.73
CA GLY A 112 4.01 6.90 11.01
C GLY A 112 3.33 7.62 12.18
N GLU A 113 2.74 8.79 11.93
CA GLU A 113 2.06 9.55 12.98
C GLU A 113 0.75 8.89 13.43
N ILE A 114 -0.13 8.50 12.49
CA ILE A 114 -1.54 8.18 12.80
C ILE A 114 -2.00 6.75 12.52
N ALA A 115 -1.19 5.92 11.86
CA ALA A 115 -1.61 4.58 11.44
C ALA A 115 -1.07 3.49 12.38
N ASP A 116 -1.79 2.37 12.45
CA ASP A 116 -1.34 1.15 13.13
C ASP A 116 -0.46 0.28 12.21
N GLY A 117 -0.52 0.52 10.90
CA GLY A 117 0.36 -0.13 9.93
C GLY A 117 0.47 0.59 8.60
N TRP A 118 1.54 0.28 7.88
CA TRP A 118 1.78 0.72 6.51
C TRP A 118 1.60 -0.43 5.54
N LEU A 119 0.74 -0.23 4.53
CA LEU A 119 0.58 -1.17 3.41
C LEU A 119 1.53 -0.77 2.30
N GLY A 120 2.71 -1.36 2.32
CA GLY A 120 3.75 -1.11 1.35
C GLY A 120 3.48 -1.70 -0.03
N THR A 121 4.04 -1.02 -1.02
CA THR A 121 4.08 -1.37 -2.45
C THR A 121 5.27 -0.67 -3.09
N SER A 122 5.66 -1.06 -4.32
CA SER A 122 6.83 -0.53 -4.99
C SER A 122 8.07 -0.54 -4.10
N PHE A 123 8.41 -1.70 -3.55
CA PHE A 123 9.39 -1.82 -2.48
C PHE A 123 10.63 -2.56 -2.97
N VAL A 124 11.78 -1.95 -2.76
CA VAL A 124 13.12 -2.47 -3.00
C VAL A 124 13.83 -2.35 -1.64
N PRO A 125 14.00 -3.46 -0.90
CA PRO A 125 14.66 -3.49 0.40
C PRO A 125 15.92 -2.62 0.47
N GLU A 126 16.79 -2.73 -0.54
CA GLU A 126 18.06 -2.03 -0.62
C GLU A 126 17.93 -0.50 -0.65
N GLY A 127 16.82 0.03 -1.16
CA GLY A 127 16.52 1.46 -1.22
C GLY A 127 15.48 1.93 -0.20
N ALA A 128 14.98 1.04 0.68
CA ALA A 128 13.80 1.31 1.50
C ALA A 128 14.06 2.30 2.66
N ALA A 129 15.30 2.32 3.17
CA ALA A 129 15.67 3.14 4.33
C ALA A 129 15.34 4.62 4.11
N ASP A 130 15.90 5.23 3.07
CA ASP A 130 15.67 6.65 2.76
C ASP A 130 14.34 6.89 2.03
N ALA A 131 13.89 5.94 1.21
CA ALA A 131 12.69 6.12 0.39
C ALA A 131 11.37 6.03 1.17
N TYR A 132 11.38 5.27 2.28
CA TYR A 132 10.20 4.97 3.10
C TYR A 132 10.45 5.15 4.59
N PHE A 133 11.38 4.40 5.18
CA PHE A 133 11.47 4.27 6.63
C PHE A 133 11.85 5.56 7.33
N ALA A 134 12.79 6.34 6.79
CA ALA A 134 13.13 7.66 7.32
C ALA A 134 11.91 8.58 7.46
N HIS A 135 10.94 8.48 6.54
CA HIS A 135 9.70 9.27 6.62
C HIS A 135 8.71 8.70 7.64
N LEU A 136 8.55 7.38 7.69
CA LEU A 136 7.69 6.71 8.67
C LEU A 136 8.20 6.95 10.10
N ASP A 137 9.51 6.82 10.32
CA ASP A 137 10.17 7.05 11.60
C ASP A 137 10.06 8.51 12.04
N ALA A 138 10.14 9.47 11.12
CA ALA A 138 9.87 10.87 11.43
C ALA A 138 8.44 11.08 11.94
N GLY A 139 7.45 10.43 11.32
CA GLY A 139 6.06 10.47 11.76
C GLY A 139 5.84 9.85 13.14
N LEU A 140 6.47 8.69 13.38
CA LEU A 140 6.47 8.04 14.69
C LEU A 140 7.06 8.96 15.77
N ALA A 141 8.21 9.58 15.49
CA ALA A 141 8.86 10.50 16.42
C ALA A 141 8.00 11.75 16.71
N GLU A 142 7.35 12.33 15.70
CA GLU A 142 6.42 13.46 15.86
C GLU A 142 5.23 13.11 16.76
N ALA A 143 4.73 11.87 16.68
CA ALA A 143 3.64 11.38 17.51
C ALA A 143 4.09 10.87 18.90
N GLY A 144 5.39 10.82 19.18
CA GLY A 144 5.93 10.20 20.40
C GLY A 144 5.71 8.69 20.46
N ARG A 145 5.59 8.03 19.30
CA ARG A 145 5.36 6.59 19.13
C ARG A 145 6.67 5.87 18.80
N SER A 146 6.69 4.57 19.04
CA SER A 146 7.80 3.68 18.76
C SER A 146 7.55 2.84 17.50
N ARG A 147 8.64 2.34 16.87
CA ARG A 147 8.58 1.47 15.70
C ARG A 147 7.73 0.21 15.91
N ALA A 148 7.64 -0.30 17.13
CA ALA A 148 6.84 -1.47 17.48
C ALA A 148 5.32 -1.24 17.38
N GLU A 149 4.88 0.02 17.31
CA GLU A 149 3.46 0.39 17.20
C GLU A 149 3.00 0.56 15.75
N LEU A 150 3.86 0.26 14.77
CA LEU A 150 3.55 0.36 13.34
C LEU A 150 3.92 -0.95 12.63
N ASP A 151 2.94 -1.69 12.15
CA ASP A 151 3.17 -2.89 11.33
C ASP A 151 3.61 -2.50 9.91
N ILE A 152 4.84 -2.87 9.53
CA ILE A 152 5.35 -2.73 8.17
C ILE A 152 4.86 -3.94 7.36
N CYS A 153 3.71 -3.77 6.69
CA CYS A 153 3.07 -4.79 5.88
C CYS A 153 3.39 -4.62 4.39
N GLN A 154 4.39 -5.36 3.91
CA GLN A 154 4.81 -5.32 2.51
C GLN A 154 4.23 -6.48 1.70
N GLY A 155 3.78 -6.22 0.47
CA GLY A 155 3.27 -7.27 -0.42
C GLY A 155 4.05 -7.41 -1.73
N ALA A 156 4.16 -8.64 -2.21
CA ALA A 156 4.73 -8.98 -3.52
C ALA A 156 4.07 -10.22 -4.12
N GLU A 157 4.17 -10.33 -5.44
CA GLU A 157 3.89 -11.60 -6.12
C GLU A 157 4.91 -12.63 -5.68
N VAL A 158 4.43 -13.85 -5.43
CA VAL A 158 5.25 -15.01 -5.14
C VAL A 158 4.98 -16.09 -6.17
N ALA A 159 6.06 -16.61 -6.74
CA ALA A 159 6.04 -17.67 -7.75
C ALA A 159 7.33 -18.49 -7.63
N PHE A 160 7.25 -19.78 -7.92
CA PHE A 160 8.40 -20.68 -7.85
C PHE A 160 8.71 -21.20 -9.24
N ALA A 161 9.91 -20.93 -9.72
CA ALA A 161 10.38 -21.45 -10.99
C ALA A 161 10.86 -22.89 -10.84
N ASP A 162 10.40 -23.78 -11.71
CA ASP A 162 10.81 -25.19 -11.75
C ASP A 162 12.22 -25.37 -12.31
N ASP A 163 12.57 -24.56 -13.30
CA ASP A 163 13.88 -24.54 -13.96
C ASP A 163 14.26 -23.14 -14.47
N GLU A 164 15.39 -23.05 -15.18
CA GLU A 164 15.87 -21.78 -15.72
C GLU A 164 14.99 -21.21 -16.83
N ASP A 165 14.31 -22.04 -17.62
CA ASP A 165 13.46 -21.59 -18.71
C ASP A 165 12.16 -20.98 -18.15
N ASP A 166 11.57 -21.63 -17.14
CA ASP A 166 10.44 -21.10 -16.39
C ASP A 166 10.79 -19.76 -15.71
N LEU A 167 11.97 -19.67 -15.08
CA LEU A 167 12.45 -18.41 -14.50
C LEU A 167 12.57 -17.29 -15.55
N ARG A 168 13.11 -17.58 -16.75
CA ARG A 168 13.22 -16.60 -17.84
C ARG A 168 11.85 -16.10 -18.30
N GLU A 169 10.88 -17.00 -18.41
CA GLU A 169 9.50 -16.65 -18.76
C GLU A 169 8.85 -15.75 -17.71
N MET A 170 8.94 -16.14 -16.42
CA MET A 170 8.46 -15.34 -15.30
C MET A 170 9.05 -13.93 -15.31
N LEU A 171 10.37 -13.81 -15.49
CA LEU A 171 11.06 -12.52 -15.57
C LEU A 171 10.53 -11.68 -16.74
N GLY A 172 10.37 -12.25 -17.93
CA GLY A 172 9.86 -11.57 -19.11
C GLY A 172 8.48 -10.97 -18.91
N GLU A 173 7.55 -11.72 -18.32
CA GLU A 173 6.20 -11.22 -18.02
C GLU A 173 6.20 -10.13 -16.94
N ARG A 174 7.07 -10.26 -15.93
CA ARG A 174 7.18 -9.27 -14.87
C ARG A 174 7.84 -7.97 -15.33
N LYS A 175 8.78 -8.01 -16.28
CA LYS A 175 9.34 -6.81 -16.92
C LYS A 175 8.25 -5.93 -17.52
N LYS A 176 7.32 -6.53 -18.28
CA LYS A 176 6.18 -5.81 -18.86
C LYS A 176 5.29 -5.16 -17.78
N LYS A 177 4.99 -5.88 -16.70
CA LYS A 177 4.18 -5.36 -15.58
C LYS A 177 4.88 -4.23 -14.82
N LEU A 178 6.20 -4.32 -14.63
CA LEU A 178 6.98 -3.27 -13.98
C LEU A 178 7.12 -2.03 -14.87
N ALA A 179 7.31 -2.20 -16.18
CA ALA A 179 7.27 -1.10 -17.14
C ALA A 179 5.91 -0.37 -17.11
N PHE A 180 4.80 -1.12 -17.06
CA PHE A 180 3.47 -0.52 -16.88
C PHE A 180 3.35 0.25 -15.56
N SER A 181 3.94 -0.25 -14.47
CA SER A 181 3.91 0.45 -13.18
C SER A 181 4.69 1.79 -13.24
N LEU A 182 5.86 1.78 -13.87
CA LEU A 182 6.72 2.95 -14.04
C LEU A 182 6.16 3.97 -15.05
N GLY A 183 5.49 3.51 -16.10
CA GLY A 183 4.99 4.36 -17.19
C GLY A 183 3.50 4.69 -17.14
N GLY A 184 2.65 3.71 -16.83
CA GLY A 184 1.21 3.72 -17.12
C GLY A 184 0.26 3.77 -15.93
N MET A 185 0.69 3.45 -14.70
CA MET A 185 -0.17 3.48 -13.50
C MET A 185 -0.53 4.89 -13.00
N GLY A 186 -0.07 5.95 -13.67
CA GLY A 186 -0.35 7.33 -13.33
C GLY A 186 -0.63 8.20 -14.55
N SER A 187 -0.80 9.51 -14.32
CA SER A 187 -0.92 10.50 -15.38
C SER A 187 0.45 11.03 -15.83
N ALA A 188 0.47 11.78 -16.94
CA ALA A 188 1.66 12.48 -17.40
C ALA A 188 2.23 13.49 -16.38
N LYS A 189 1.45 13.92 -15.39
CA LYS A 189 1.90 14.82 -14.32
C LYS A 189 2.12 14.12 -12.98
N THR A 190 1.40 13.03 -12.73
CA THR A 190 1.35 12.39 -11.42
C THR A 190 1.44 10.88 -11.57
N ASN A 191 2.64 10.31 -11.31
CA ASN A 191 2.82 8.88 -11.16
C ASN A 191 3.58 8.60 -9.85
N PHE A 192 2.84 8.10 -8.84
CA PHE A 192 3.39 7.81 -7.52
C PHE A 192 4.32 6.59 -7.51
N TYR A 193 4.08 5.61 -8.39
CA TYR A 193 4.90 4.39 -8.51
C TYR A 193 6.25 4.70 -9.15
N TYR A 194 6.25 5.48 -10.24
CA TYR A 194 7.46 6.05 -10.84
C TYR A 194 8.31 6.77 -9.79
N ASN A 195 7.72 7.72 -9.05
CA ASN A 195 8.43 8.48 -8.03
C ASN A 195 8.95 7.59 -6.89
N ALA A 196 8.20 6.54 -6.53
CA ALA A 196 8.57 5.59 -5.49
C ALA A 196 9.81 4.79 -5.88
N TYR A 197 9.81 4.16 -7.05
CA TYR A 197 10.98 3.42 -7.56
C TYR A 197 12.18 4.35 -7.80
N GLY A 198 11.95 5.58 -8.27
CA GLY A 198 13.03 6.55 -8.46
C GLY A 198 13.78 6.88 -7.16
N ARG A 199 13.07 7.01 -6.03
CA ARG A 199 13.72 7.25 -4.71
C ARG A 199 14.51 6.07 -4.17
N GLN A 200 14.32 4.88 -4.74
CA GLN A 200 14.98 3.64 -4.30
C GLN A 200 16.19 3.28 -5.15
N GLY A 201 16.70 4.24 -5.95
CA GLY A 201 17.92 4.08 -6.73
C GLY A 201 17.72 3.91 -8.23
N TRP A 202 16.48 3.93 -8.73
CA TRP A 202 16.18 3.73 -10.16
C TRP A 202 15.67 4.99 -10.87
N ALA A 203 16.06 6.18 -10.41
CA ALA A 203 15.53 7.44 -10.95
C ALA A 203 15.74 7.58 -12.47
N ASP A 204 16.97 7.33 -12.95
CA ASP A 204 17.33 7.52 -14.35
C ASP A 204 16.64 6.47 -15.24
N THR A 205 16.78 5.18 -14.92
CA THR A 205 16.11 4.09 -15.66
C THR A 205 14.59 4.23 -15.66
N ALA A 206 13.98 4.62 -14.53
CA ALA A 206 12.55 4.87 -14.45
C ALA A 206 12.12 6.02 -15.37
N ALA A 207 12.96 7.07 -15.53
CA ALA A 207 12.65 8.22 -16.36
C ALA A 207 12.63 7.84 -17.84
N GLU A 208 13.60 7.02 -18.28
CA GLU A 208 13.68 6.49 -19.64
C GLU A 208 12.48 5.57 -19.96
N ILE A 209 12.19 4.60 -19.07
CA ILE A 209 11.03 3.70 -19.20
C ILE A 209 9.74 4.51 -19.33
N ARG A 210 9.57 5.53 -18.48
CA ARG A 210 8.39 6.38 -18.50
C ARG A 210 8.29 7.19 -19.80
N GLN A 211 9.41 7.66 -20.34
CA GLN A 211 9.42 8.38 -21.62
C GLN A 211 8.97 7.47 -22.77
N LEU A 212 9.55 6.27 -22.90
CA LEU A 212 9.17 5.29 -23.92
C LEU A 212 7.68 4.91 -23.80
N TRP A 213 7.22 4.66 -22.58
CA TRP A 213 5.81 4.35 -22.32
C TRP A 213 4.87 5.48 -22.79
N GLN A 214 5.25 6.74 -22.57
CA GLN A 214 4.46 7.91 -22.94
C GLN A 214 4.49 8.21 -24.45
N SER A 215 5.56 7.83 -25.15
CA SER A 215 5.60 7.87 -26.62
C SER A 215 4.86 6.69 -27.27
N GLY A 216 4.35 5.74 -26.48
CA GLY A 216 3.61 4.57 -26.95
C GLY A 216 4.48 3.34 -27.24
N ASP A 217 5.80 3.43 -27.00
CA ASP A 217 6.74 2.33 -27.16
C ASP A 217 6.78 1.48 -25.88
N ARG A 218 5.80 0.58 -25.76
CA ARG A 218 5.64 -0.27 -24.57
C ARG A 218 6.68 -1.39 -24.52
N ASP A 219 7.07 -1.90 -25.69
CA ASP A 219 8.03 -3.00 -25.79
C ASP A 219 9.43 -2.48 -25.45
N GLY A 220 9.84 -1.35 -26.02
CA GLY A 220 11.10 -0.69 -25.64
C GLY A 220 11.13 -0.30 -24.15
N ALA A 221 10.00 0.14 -23.58
CA ALA A 221 9.90 0.40 -22.15
C ALA A 221 10.09 -0.89 -21.30
N ALA A 222 9.63 -2.04 -21.77
CA ALA A 222 9.81 -3.32 -21.08
C ALA A 222 11.24 -3.87 -21.22
N GLU A 223 11.91 -3.63 -22.35
CA GLU A 223 13.31 -4.02 -22.58
C GLU A 223 14.30 -3.32 -21.63
N LEU A 224 14.00 -2.09 -21.21
CA LEU A 224 14.81 -1.36 -20.22
C LEU A 224 14.67 -1.90 -18.78
N VAL A 225 13.63 -2.70 -18.48
CA VAL A 225 13.49 -3.31 -17.16
C VAL A 225 14.44 -4.48 -17.02
N THR A 226 15.35 -4.41 -16.06
CA THR A 226 16.33 -5.48 -15.82
C THR A 226 15.75 -6.61 -14.96
N ASP A 227 16.40 -7.78 -14.99
CA ASP A 227 16.06 -8.88 -14.09
C ASP A 227 16.24 -8.48 -12.63
N GLU A 228 17.28 -7.69 -12.34
CA GLU A 228 17.53 -7.12 -11.01
C GLU A 228 16.34 -6.30 -10.50
N MET A 229 15.73 -5.47 -11.36
CA MET A 229 14.56 -4.68 -10.96
C MET A 229 13.35 -5.57 -10.62
N VAL A 230 13.16 -6.65 -11.39
CA VAL A 230 12.08 -7.61 -11.15
C VAL A 230 12.32 -8.38 -9.85
N LEU A 231 13.48 -9.02 -9.72
CA LEU A 231 13.87 -9.80 -8.54
C LEU A 231 13.93 -8.92 -7.28
N GLY A 232 14.30 -7.65 -7.45
CA GLY A 232 14.34 -6.66 -6.39
C GLY A 232 12.97 -6.35 -5.78
N THR A 233 11.90 -6.45 -6.57
CA THR A 233 10.54 -6.01 -6.19
C THR A 233 9.54 -7.15 -6.00
N THR A 234 9.98 -8.39 -6.21
CA THR A 234 9.12 -9.56 -6.19
C THR A 234 9.71 -10.70 -5.36
N LEU A 235 8.93 -11.74 -5.17
CA LEU A 235 9.33 -12.99 -4.52
C LEU A 235 9.20 -14.13 -5.54
N ILE A 236 9.82 -13.96 -6.71
CA ILE A 236 9.86 -14.98 -7.77
C ILE A 236 11.26 -15.57 -7.88
N GLY A 237 11.34 -16.83 -8.27
CA GLY A 237 12.62 -17.51 -8.47
C GLY A 237 12.54 -18.96 -8.03
N THR A 238 13.71 -19.61 -7.90
CA THR A 238 13.76 -20.91 -7.22
C THR A 238 13.34 -20.75 -5.76
N ARG A 239 12.98 -21.86 -5.10
CA ARG A 239 12.62 -21.88 -3.68
C ARG A 239 13.69 -21.22 -2.79
N ASP A 240 14.96 -21.40 -3.11
CA ASP A 240 16.07 -20.81 -2.34
C ASP A 240 16.20 -19.30 -2.59
N MET A 241 16.05 -18.85 -3.84
CA MET A 241 16.02 -17.41 -4.16
C MET A 241 14.91 -16.69 -3.40
N VAL A 242 13.70 -17.27 -3.35
CA VAL A 242 12.56 -16.70 -2.63
C VAL A 242 12.83 -16.66 -1.13
N ARG A 243 13.40 -17.74 -0.56
CA ARG A 243 13.78 -17.80 0.86
C ARG A 243 14.78 -16.71 1.22
N ASP A 244 15.84 -16.55 0.44
CA ASP A 244 16.86 -15.55 0.69
C ASP A 244 16.30 -14.14 0.50
N ARG A 245 15.40 -13.93 -0.48
CA ARG A 245 14.74 -12.64 -0.63
C ARG A 245 13.85 -12.28 0.55
N LEU A 246 13.12 -13.24 1.11
CA LEU A 246 12.32 -13.03 2.32
C LEU A 246 13.21 -12.70 3.54
N ARG A 247 14.41 -13.29 3.66
CA ARG A 247 15.37 -12.89 4.71
C ARG A 247 15.77 -11.43 4.57
N VAL A 248 16.10 -10.99 3.35
CA VAL A 248 16.41 -9.58 3.08
C VAL A 248 15.24 -8.68 3.50
N TRP A 249 14.00 -9.05 3.18
CA TRP A 249 12.82 -8.27 3.57
C TRP A 249 12.67 -8.17 5.10
N ARG A 250 12.80 -9.29 5.81
CA ARG A 250 12.76 -9.35 7.27
C ARG A 250 13.86 -8.47 7.88
N ASP A 251 15.10 -8.66 7.44
CA ASP A 251 16.27 -7.94 7.99
C ASP A 251 16.21 -6.44 7.69
N THR A 252 15.49 -6.05 6.64
CA THR A 252 15.20 -4.65 6.30
C THR A 252 14.11 -4.04 7.20
N GLY A 253 13.37 -4.86 7.95
CA GLY A 253 12.34 -4.39 8.89
C GLY A 253 10.91 -4.54 8.39
N VAL A 254 10.63 -5.49 7.49
CA VAL A 254 9.25 -5.91 7.18
C VAL A 254 8.74 -6.84 8.28
N ASP A 255 7.62 -6.49 8.90
CA ASP A 255 7.00 -7.28 9.97
C ASP A 255 6.01 -8.31 9.40
N THR A 256 5.22 -7.89 8.40
CA THR A 256 4.18 -8.72 7.77
C THR A 256 4.37 -8.80 6.27
N VAL A 257 4.42 -10.02 5.73
CA VAL A 257 4.45 -10.26 4.28
C VAL A 257 3.07 -10.62 3.76
N ARG A 258 2.58 -9.88 2.76
CA ARG A 258 1.33 -10.16 2.04
C ARG A 258 1.62 -10.79 0.69
N PHE A 259 1.40 -12.09 0.57
CA PHE A 259 1.63 -12.84 -0.67
C PHE A 259 0.51 -12.64 -1.69
N TYR A 260 0.90 -12.39 -2.94
CA TYR A 260 0.03 -12.55 -4.11
C TYR A 260 0.49 -13.80 -4.87
N PRO A 261 -0.06 -14.99 -4.56
CA PRO A 261 0.40 -16.23 -5.16
C PRO A 261 0.06 -16.27 -6.65
N ALA A 262 1.06 -16.60 -7.48
CA ALA A 262 0.87 -16.92 -8.89
C ALA A 262 0.18 -18.28 -9.06
N GLY A 263 -0.38 -18.52 -10.24
CA GLY A 263 -1.07 -19.75 -10.60
C GLY A 263 -2.31 -19.51 -11.46
N ASP A 264 -2.57 -20.44 -12.39
CA ASP A 264 -3.67 -20.34 -13.35
C ASP A 264 -5.02 -20.78 -12.75
N SER A 265 -4.99 -21.73 -11.81
CA SER A 265 -6.15 -22.21 -11.09
C SER A 265 -6.20 -21.72 -9.63
N LEU A 266 -7.28 -22.04 -8.91
CA LEU A 266 -7.32 -21.82 -7.47
C LEU A 266 -6.36 -22.75 -6.72
N GLU A 267 -6.23 -24.00 -7.17
CA GLU A 267 -5.38 -25.02 -6.56
C GLU A 267 -3.91 -24.61 -6.65
N ASP A 268 -3.43 -24.21 -7.84
CA ASP A 268 -2.04 -23.75 -8.03
C ASP A 268 -1.69 -22.55 -7.13
N ARG A 269 -2.64 -21.62 -6.97
CA ARG A 269 -2.47 -20.45 -6.09
C ARG A 269 -2.44 -20.83 -4.62
N LEU A 270 -3.20 -21.85 -4.21
CA LEU A 270 -3.19 -22.36 -2.84
C LEU A 270 -1.88 -23.10 -2.55
N ASP A 271 -1.37 -23.89 -3.50
CA ASP A 271 -0.09 -24.60 -3.36
C ASP A 271 1.09 -23.61 -3.31
N THR A 272 1.09 -22.61 -4.20
CA THR A 272 2.06 -21.52 -4.18
C THR A 272 2.02 -20.76 -2.85
N LEU A 273 0.82 -20.47 -2.33
CA LEU A 273 0.66 -19.81 -1.04
C LEU A 273 1.17 -20.68 0.12
N ALA A 274 0.86 -21.99 0.12
CA ALA A 274 1.31 -22.92 1.14
C ALA A 274 2.85 -22.97 1.20
N ASN A 275 3.50 -23.11 0.04
CA ASN A 275 4.96 -23.07 -0.09
C ASN A 275 5.57 -21.76 0.43
N ALA A 276 4.96 -20.61 0.08
CA ALA A 276 5.43 -19.31 0.55
C ALA A 276 5.29 -19.14 2.08
N ILE A 277 4.19 -19.62 2.66
CA ILE A 277 3.96 -19.60 4.11
C ILE A 277 4.99 -20.47 4.85
N GLU A 278 5.28 -21.67 4.33
CA GLU A 278 6.32 -22.54 4.90
C GLU A 278 7.68 -21.85 4.90
N LEU A 279 8.06 -21.20 3.80
CA LEU A 279 9.32 -20.46 3.72
C LEU A 279 9.36 -19.33 4.74
N ALA A 280 8.33 -18.48 4.78
CA ALA A 280 8.29 -17.34 5.70
C ALA A 280 8.34 -17.77 7.17
N ARG A 281 7.66 -18.86 7.54
CA ARG A 281 7.68 -19.41 8.91
C ARG A 281 8.99 -20.10 9.28
N GLY A 282 9.75 -20.55 8.28
CA GLY A 282 11.07 -21.17 8.47
C GLY A 282 12.24 -20.18 8.51
N LEU A 283 11.97 -18.87 8.52
CA LEU A 283 12.97 -17.84 8.72
C LEU A 283 13.13 -17.61 10.22
N ASP A 284 14.06 -18.32 10.85
CA ASP A 284 14.44 -18.16 12.27
C ASP A 284 14.70 -16.70 12.67
#